data_AF-A0A5M3ME53-F1
#
_entry.id   AF-A0A5M3ME53-F1
#
_cell.length_a   1.000
_cell.length_b   1.000
_cell.length_c   1.000
_cell.angle_alpha   90.00
_cell.angle_beta   90.00
_cell.angle_gamma   90.00
#
_symmetry.space_group_name_H-M   'P 1'
#
loop_
_entity.id
_entity.type
_entity.pdbx_description
1 polymer ?
#
loop_
_entity_poly.entity_id
_entity_poly.type
_entity_poly.pdbx_seq_one_letter_code
_entity_poly.pdbx_strand_id
1 'polypeptide(L)'
;QSVLHLLNDDFNGCHELAQMSESNPYSNNLHHIVHRREPDYWNSRWWADRLSHPHLAQIYVPGDASATEKDGRTAARDFVNEVERFSTSRQKKSSEQLAALEKRQWEEMTTLAKIIIAMEN
;
A
#
# COMPACT_ATOMS: atom_id res chain seq x y z
N GLN A 1 4.97 -14.58 3.96
CA GLN A 1 4.53 -15.32 2.75
C GLN A 1 3.72 -14.47 1.76
N SER A 2 2.54 -13.91 2.11
CA SER A 2 1.73 -13.08 1.19
C SER A 2 2.49 -11.91 0.53
N VAL A 3 3.36 -11.22 1.29
CA VAL A 3 4.19 -10.12 0.75
C VAL A 3 5.16 -10.54 -0.37
N LEU A 4 5.58 -11.81 -0.43
CA LEU A 4 6.42 -12.31 -1.52
C LEU A 4 5.62 -12.39 -2.83
N HIS A 5 4.35 -12.79 -2.76
CA HIS A 5 3.47 -12.79 -3.93
C HIS A 5 3.28 -11.37 -4.46
N LEU A 6 3.03 -10.40 -3.56
CA LEU A 6 2.94 -8.98 -3.93
C LEU A 6 4.19 -8.47 -4.67
N LEU A 7 5.39 -8.80 -4.16
CA LEU A 7 6.65 -8.38 -4.76
C LEU A 7 6.92 -9.01 -6.14
N ASN A 8 6.25 -10.11 -6.47
CA ASN A 8 6.36 -10.81 -7.76
C ASN A 8 5.14 -10.56 -8.67
N ASP A 9 4.31 -9.56 -8.35
CA ASP A 9 3.08 -9.25 -9.09
C ASP A 9 2.05 -10.39 -9.15
N ASP A 10 2.14 -11.36 -8.24
CA ASP A 10 1.13 -12.39 -8.04
C ASP A 10 0.04 -11.85 -7.09
N PHE A 11 -0.85 -11.03 -7.64
CA PHE A 11 -1.92 -10.40 -6.86
C PHE A 11 -2.93 -11.41 -6.32
N ASN A 12 -3.24 -12.46 -7.07
CA ASN A 12 -4.15 -13.52 -6.62
C ASN A 12 -3.58 -14.26 -5.41
N GLY A 13 -2.33 -14.73 -5.49
CA GLY A 13 -1.67 -15.40 -4.37
C GLY A 13 -1.50 -14.48 -3.17
N CYS A 14 -1.23 -13.19 -3.40
CA CYS A 14 -1.18 -12.21 -2.33
C CYS A 14 -2.55 -12.05 -1.65
N HIS A 15 -3.61 -11.84 -2.44
CA HIS A 15 -4.97 -11.62 -1.98
C HIS A 15 -5.52 -12.84 -1.21
N GLU A 16 -5.37 -14.05 -1.75
CA GLU A 16 -5.80 -15.30 -1.11
C GLU A 16 -5.19 -15.45 0.29
N LEU A 17 -3.87 -15.26 0.40
CA LEU A 17 -3.18 -15.38 1.69
C LEU A 17 -3.50 -14.24 2.66
N ALA A 18 -3.67 -13.01 2.17
CA ALA A 18 -4.08 -11.87 2.99
C ALA A 18 -5.50 -12.07 3.55
N GLN A 19 -6.41 -12.59 2.72
CA GLN A 19 -7.80 -12.85 3.08
C GLN A 19 -7.96 -13.95 4.14
N MET A 20 -7.04 -14.91 4.21
CA MET A 20 -7.02 -15.90 5.29
C MET A 20 -6.70 -15.31 6.67
N SER A 21 -6.24 -14.05 6.74
CA SER A 21 -5.78 -13.42 7.98
C SER A 21 -6.17 -11.93 8.07
N GLU A 22 -7.42 -11.57 7.80
CA GLU A 22 -7.91 -10.17 7.84
C GLU A 22 -7.95 -9.53 9.24
N SER A 23 -7.75 -10.33 10.30
CA SER A 23 -7.50 -9.81 11.65
C SER A 23 -6.06 -9.30 11.83
N ASN A 24 -5.16 -9.62 10.91
CA ASN A 24 -3.77 -9.19 10.94
C ASN A 24 -3.63 -7.83 10.21
N PRO A 25 -3.11 -6.78 10.89
CA PRO A 25 -2.97 -5.45 10.29
C PRO A 25 -2.06 -5.43 9.06
N TYR A 26 -1.07 -6.32 8.96
CA TYR A 26 -0.21 -6.42 7.78
C TYR A 26 -0.95 -6.98 6.57
N SER A 27 -1.85 -7.95 6.77
CA SER A 27 -2.73 -8.49 5.72
C SER A 27 -3.67 -7.41 5.19
N ASN A 28 -4.23 -6.58 6.07
CA ASN A 28 -5.09 -5.47 5.65
C ASN A 28 -4.32 -4.43 4.82
N ASN A 29 -3.06 -4.17 5.19
CA ASN A 29 -2.19 -3.30 4.40
C ASN A 29 -1.82 -3.94 3.05
N LEU A 30 -1.64 -5.26 2.97
CA LEU A 30 -1.43 -5.98 1.71
C LEU A 30 -2.67 -5.87 0.79
N HIS A 31 -3.88 -6.08 1.32
CA HIS A 31 -5.14 -5.90 0.58
C HIS A 31 -5.28 -4.49 0.01
N HIS A 32 -4.98 -3.47 0.82
CA HIS A 32 -4.97 -2.08 0.37
C HIS A 32 -4.07 -1.86 -0.86
N ILE A 33 -2.86 -2.40 -0.83
CA ILE A 33 -1.89 -2.25 -1.93
C ILE A 33 -2.33 -3.05 -3.16
N VAL A 34 -2.74 -4.31 -2.97
CA VAL A 34 -3.20 -5.20 -4.06
C VAL A 34 -4.32 -4.54 -4.85
N HIS A 35 -5.37 -4.07 -4.19
CA HIS A 35 -6.48 -3.46 -4.93
C HIS A 35 -6.10 -2.15 -5.64
N ARG A 36 -5.09 -1.40 -5.13
CA ARG A 36 -4.57 -0.24 -5.88
C ARG A 36 -3.82 -0.69 -7.15
N ARG A 37 -3.10 -1.81 -7.08
CA ARG A 37 -2.37 -2.43 -8.20
C ARG A 37 -3.30 -3.08 -9.23
N GLU A 38 -4.50 -3.48 -8.84
CA GLU A 38 -5.59 -4.06 -9.68
C GLU A 38 -6.55 -3.01 -10.28
N PRO A 39 -6.14 -1.74 -10.35
CA PRO A 39 -7.01 -0.57 -10.48
C PRO A 39 -8.38 -0.56 -9.76
N ASP A 40 -8.56 -1.31 -8.67
CA ASP A 40 -9.75 -1.25 -7.82
C ASP A 40 -9.57 -0.21 -6.70
N TYR A 41 -9.60 1.06 -7.10
CA TYR A 41 -9.35 2.18 -6.20
C TYR A 41 -10.41 2.32 -5.10
N TRP A 42 -11.65 1.94 -5.39
CA TRP A 42 -12.72 1.99 -4.39
C TRP A 42 -12.43 1.02 -3.25
N ASN A 43 -12.09 -0.22 -3.57
CA ASN A 43 -11.83 -1.24 -2.56
C ASN A 43 -10.50 -0.97 -1.84
N SER A 44 -9.49 -0.47 -2.56
CA SER A 44 -8.24 0.00 -1.93
C SER A 44 -8.49 1.06 -0.85
N ARG A 45 -9.38 2.03 -1.10
CA ARG A 45 -9.80 3.02 -0.08
C ARG A 45 -10.58 2.40 1.07
N TRP A 46 -11.47 1.44 0.78
CA TRP A 46 -12.23 0.73 1.80
C TRP A 46 -11.30 0.00 2.80
N TRP A 47 -10.22 -0.60 2.28
CA TRP A 47 -9.17 -1.19 3.11
C TRP A 47 -8.32 -0.15 3.81
N ALA A 48 -8.00 0.98 3.17
CA ALA A 48 -7.30 2.10 3.79
C ALA A 48 -7.99 2.56 5.09
N ASP A 49 -9.32 2.66 5.06
CA ASP A 49 -10.13 3.06 6.23
C ASP A 49 -10.08 2.04 7.39
N ARG A 50 -9.61 0.82 7.14
CA ARG A 50 -9.47 -0.27 8.12
C ARG A 50 -8.03 -0.48 8.59
N LEU A 51 -7.08 0.27 8.07
CA LEU A 51 -5.70 0.21 8.52
C LEU A 51 -5.60 0.80 9.93
N SER A 52 -5.10 0.01 10.88
CA SER A 52 -5.04 0.38 12.29
C SER A 52 -3.79 -0.19 12.97
N HIS A 53 -2.62 0.34 12.59
CA HIS A 53 -1.36 -0.08 13.20
C HIS A 53 -0.25 1.00 13.11
N PRO A 54 0.64 1.13 14.11
CA PRO A 54 1.74 2.10 14.09
C PRO A 54 2.69 2.03 12.87
N HIS A 55 2.77 0.87 12.19
CA HIS A 55 3.61 0.69 11.00
C HIS A 55 3.22 1.65 9.85
N LEU A 56 1.99 2.16 9.85
CA LEU A 56 1.50 3.06 8.80
C LEU A 56 2.30 4.36 8.75
N ALA A 57 2.71 4.91 9.91
CA ALA A 57 3.55 6.10 9.94
C ALA A 57 4.91 5.83 9.26
N GLN A 58 5.51 4.67 9.53
CA GLN A 58 6.79 4.26 8.93
C GLN A 58 6.69 4.09 7.41
N ILE A 59 5.58 3.57 6.90
CA ILE A 59 5.40 3.30 5.47
C ILE A 59 5.01 4.57 4.70
N TYR A 60 4.03 5.33 5.19
CA TYR A 60 3.37 6.38 4.40
C TYR A 60 3.80 7.80 4.75
N VAL A 61 4.43 8.01 5.90
CA VAL A 61 4.97 9.32 6.33
C VAL A 61 6.43 9.15 6.81
N PRO A 62 7.31 8.57 5.97
CA PRO A 62 8.67 8.26 6.39
C PRO A 62 9.45 9.54 6.76
N GLY A 63 10.19 9.48 7.87
CA GLY A 63 11.05 10.57 8.34
C GLY A 63 10.39 11.57 9.28
N ASP A 64 9.07 11.51 9.46
CA ASP A 64 8.38 12.28 10.48
C ASP A 64 8.22 11.45 11.77
N ALA A 65 9.07 11.73 12.76
CA ALA A 65 9.03 11.04 14.04
C ALA A 65 7.78 11.37 14.89
N SER A 66 7.02 12.41 14.51
CA SER A 66 5.77 12.80 15.16
C SER A 66 4.53 12.21 14.47
N ALA A 67 4.69 11.59 13.30
CA ALA A 67 3.59 11.02 12.55
C ALA A 67 2.90 9.91 13.32
N THR A 68 1.58 9.98 13.35
CA THR A 68 0.73 9.01 14.02
C THR A 68 0.24 7.94 13.04
N GLU A 69 -0.36 6.87 13.58
CA GLU A 69 -1.12 5.89 12.79
C GLU A 69 -2.15 6.57 11.89
N LYS A 70 -2.86 7.60 12.40
CA LYS A 70 -3.88 8.32 11.66
C LYS A 70 -3.28 9.05 10.45
N ASP A 71 -2.11 9.67 10.62
CA ASP A 71 -1.42 10.37 9.54
C ASP A 71 -1.00 9.37 8.45
N GLY A 72 -0.47 8.21 8.87
CA GLY A 72 -0.15 7.11 7.96
C GLY A 72 -1.36 6.61 7.19
N ARG A 73 -2.50 6.40 7.86
CA ARG A 73 -3.76 5.98 7.21
C ARG A 73 -4.27 7.03 6.22
N THR A 74 -4.23 8.31 6.57
CA THR A 74 -4.62 9.40 5.67
C THR A 74 -3.70 9.44 4.44
N ALA A 75 -2.38 9.35 4.64
CA ALA A 75 -1.41 9.34 3.56
C ALA A 75 -1.55 8.12 2.63
N ALA A 76 -1.90 6.94 3.16
CA ALA A 76 -2.24 5.75 2.39
C ALA A 76 -3.45 5.98 1.48
N ARG A 77 -4.54 6.52 2.04
CA ARG A 77 -5.75 6.86 1.28
C ARG A 77 -5.47 7.91 0.21
N ASP A 78 -4.70 8.93 0.53
CA ASP A 78 -4.33 9.99 -0.42
C ASP A 78 -3.46 9.47 -1.56
N PHE A 79 -2.59 8.49 -1.30
CA PHE A 79 -1.81 7.85 -2.35
C PHE A 79 -2.71 7.13 -3.36
N VAL A 80 -3.78 6.46 -2.92
CA VAL A 80 -4.78 5.87 -3.83
C VAL A 80 -5.41 6.94 -4.71
N ASN A 81 -5.80 8.07 -4.12
CA ASN A 81 -6.41 9.18 -4.86
C ASN A 81 -5.44 9.76 -5.90
N GLU A 82 -4.14 9.85 -5.56
CA GLU A 82 -3.10 10.32 -6.48
C GLU A 82 -2.93 9.36 -7.68
N VAL A 83 -2.82 8.06 -7.40
CA VAL A 83 -2.68 7.03 -8.44
C VAL A 83 -3.94 6.97 -9.31
N GLU A 84 -5.13 6.98 -8.74
CA GLU A 84 -6.39 6.98 -9.49
C GLU A 84 -6.49 8.21 -10.41
N ARG A 85 -6.22 9.41 -9.88
CA ARG A 85 -6.21 10.65 -10.67
C ARG A 85 -5.22 10.56 -11.82
N PHE A 86 -4.00 10.09 -11.57
CA PHE A 86 -2.99 9.93 -12.61
C PHE A 86 -3.40 8.90 -13.67
N SER A 87 -3.91 7.76 -13.24
CA SER A 87 -4.29 6.65 -14.10
C SER A 87 -5.49 6.95 -14.99
N THR A 88 -6.48 7.67 -14.45
CA THR A 88 -7.76 7.98 -15.13
C THR A 88 -7.78 9.33 -15.83
N SER A 89 -6.78 10.18 -15.60
CA SER A 89 -6.67 11.48 -16.27
C SER A 89 -6.64 11.33 -17.79
N ARG A 90 -7.37 12.22 -18.48
CA ARG A 90 -7.33 12.37 -19.93
C ARG A 90 -6.14 13.21 -20.42
N GLN A 91 -5.40 13.82 -19.49
CA GLN A 91 -4.23 14.62 -19.84
C GLN A 91 -3.06 13.71 -20.25
N LYS A 92 -2.12 14.28 -21.01
CA LYS A 92 -0.87 13.59 -21.34
C LYS A 92 -0.13 13.24 -20.05
N LYS A 93 0.10 11.96 -19.83
CA LYS A 93 0.83 11.46 -18.66
C LYS A 93 2.30 11.89 -18.72
N SER A 94 2.80 12.49 -17.65
CA SER A 94 4.23 12.79 -17.48
C SER A 94 4.98 11.52 -17.11
N SER A 95 6.07 11.23 -17.81
CA SER A 95 6.97 10.13 -17.47
C SER A 95 7.65 10.33 -16.11
N GLU A 96 7.91 11.59 -15.73
CA GLU A 96 8.48 11.93 -14.43
C GLU A 96 7.49 11.63 -13.29
N GLN A 97 6.22 12.00 -13.47
CA GLN A 97 5.17 11.69 -12.50
C GLN A 97 4.95 10.17 -12.39
N LEU A 98 4.95 9.45 -13.52
CA LEU A 98 4.87 7.99 -13.52
C LEU A 98 6.01 7.38 -12.70
N ALA A 99 7.25 7.77 -12.98
CA ALA A 99 8.42 7.25 -12.29
C ALA A 99 8.39 7.56 -10.77
N ALA A 100 7.88 8.74 -10.39
CA ALA A 100 7.71 9.09 -8.98
C ALA A 100 6.66 8.21 -8.27
N LEU A 101 5.52 7.94 -8.93
CA LEU A 101 4.48 7.06 -8.39
C LEU A 101 4.96 5.60 -8.28
N GLU A 102 5.66 5.11 -9.30
CA GLU A 102 6.26 3.77 -9.31
C GLU A 102 7.29 3.62 -8.19
N LYS A 103 8.15 4.63 -8.01
CA LYS A 103 9.14 4.66 -6.93
C LYS A 103 8.46 4.63 -5.56
N ARG A 104 7.47 5.49 -5.33
CA ARG A 104 6.72 5.54 -4.07
C ARG A 104 6.02 4.21 -3.76
N GLN A 105 5.42 3.60 -4.78
CA GLN A 105 4.80 2.27 -4.65
C GLN A 105 5.82 1.18 -4.31
N TRP A 106 6.99 1.21 -4.93
CA TRP A 106 8.08 0.28 -4.61
C TRP A 106 8.60 0.46 -3.17
N GLU A 107 8.78 1.70 -2.72
CA GLU A 107 9.19 2.02 -1.35
C GLU A 107 8.17 1.55 -0.32
N GLU A 108 6.88 1.73 -0.59
CA GLU A 108 5.79 1.23 0.25
C GLU A 108 5.84 -0.30 0.37
N MET A 109 5.86 -1.01 -0.77
CA MET A 109 5.88 -2.47 -0.82
C MET A 109 7.12 -3.05 -0.12
N THR A 110 8.30 -2.50 -0.39
CA THR A 110 9.55 -3.00 0.19
C THR A 110 9.70 -2.66 1.67
N THR A 111 9.15 -1.53 2.13
CA THR A 111 9.13 -1.19 3.56
C THR A 111 8.22 -2.14 4.33
N LEU A 112 7.01 -2.42 3.81
CA LEU A 112 6.13 -3.42 4.40
C LEU A 112 6.79 -4.80 4.46
N ALA A 113 7.46 -5.22 3.37
CA ALA A 113 8.18 -6.49 3.34
C ALA A 113 9.27 -6.57 4.42
N LYS A 114 10.08 -5.52 4.59
CA LYS A 114 11.11 -5.46 5.64
C LYS A 114 10.50 -5.57 7.03
N ILE A 115 9.38 -4.90 7.30
CA ILE A 115 8.67 -4.95 8.58
C ILE A 115 8.20 -6.38 8.86
N ILE A 116 7.53 -7.02 7.90
CA ILE A 116 7.02 -8.39 8.04
C ILE A 116 8.17 -9.37 8.29
N ILE A 117 9.25 -9.29 7.50
CA ILE A 117 10.42 -10.17 7.66
C ILE A 117 11.09 -9.96 9.03
N ALA A 118 11.18 -8.72 9.50
CA ALA A 118 11.77 -8.42 10.80
C ALA A 118 10.96 -8.97 11.99
N MET A 119 9.66 -9.27 11.79
CA MET A 119 8.81 -9.90 12.81
C MET A 119 8.86 -11.43 12.80
N GLU A 120 9.27 -12.02 11.69
CA GLU A 120 9.41 -13.48 11.54
C GLU A 120 10.75 -14.01 12.12
N ASN A 121 11.66 -13.10 12.51
CA ASN A 121 12.97 -13.39 13.14
C ASN A 121 12.99 -12.99 14.62
#